data_AF-A0A9D1M443-F1
#
_entry.id   AF-A0A9D1M443-F1
#
_cell.length_a   1.000
_cell.length_b   1.000
_cell.length_c   1.000
_cell.angle_alpha   90.00
_cell.angle_beta   90.00
_cell.angle_gamma   90.00
#
_symmetry.space_group_name_H-M   'P 1'
#
loop_
_entity.id
_entity.type
_entity.pdbx_description
1 polymer ?
#
loop_
_entity_poly.entity_id
_entity_poly.type
_entity_poly.pdbx_seq_one_letter_code
_entity_poly.pdbx_strand_id
1 'polypeptide(L)' 'MNDNGFMTPEEMKKKLGLDPYTDNRTLNKYVRQGLLEVKPYSRKTKLYREVNDNKPNPETETSFANDDWIIDEAIAR' A
#
# COMPACT_ATOMS: atom_id res chain seq x y z
N MET A 1 -5.04 -0.20 20.24
CA MET A 1 -4.76 -0.26 18.78
C MET A 1 -5.46 0.93 18.15
N ASN A 2 -4.72 1.98 17.81
CA ASN A 2 -5.23 3.22 17.21
C ASN A 2 -4.43 3.52 15.94
N ASP A 3 -4.54 2.66 14.93
CA ASP A 3 -3.93 2.90 13.63
C ASP A 3 -4.98 3.47 12.68
N ASN A 4 -5.34 4.76 12.78
CA ASN A 4 -6.00 5.64 11.79
C ASN A 4 -6.81 5.02 10.61
N GLY A 5 -7.54 3.92 10.83
CA GLY A 5 -8.21 3.11 9.80
C GLY A 5 -7.32 2.22 8.92
N PHE A 6 -6.03 2.07 9.20
CA PHE A 6 -5.11 1.22 8.41
C PHE A 6 -5.17 -0.25 8.84
N MET A 7 -5.20 -1.13 7.86
CA MET A 7 -5.38 -2.58 7.96
C MET A 7 -4.25 -3.32 7.23
N THR A 8 -3.95 -4.54 7.67
CA THR A 8 -3.03 -5.44 6.96
C THR A 8 -3.58 -5.85 5.60
N PRO A 9 -2.76 -6.40 4.68
CA PRO A 9 -3.25 -6.86 3.39
C PRO A 9 -4.35 -7.92 3.53
N GLU A 10 -4.23 -8.81 4.51
CA GLU A 10 -5.21 -9.88 4.77
C GLU A 10 -6.55 -9.30 5.26
N GLU A 11 -6.51 -8.38 6.22
CA GLU A 11 -7.70 -7.69 6.72
C GLU A 11 -8.39 -6.87 5.61
N MET A 12 -7.59 -6.17 4.79
CA MET A 12 -8.11 -5.37 3.69
C MET A 12 -8.76 -6.23 2.61
N LYS A 13 -8.15 -7.37 2.24
CA LYS A 13 -8.75 -8.33 1.30
C LYS A 13 -10.08 -8.86 1.83
N LYS A 14 -10.09 -9.28 3.10
CA LYS A 14 -11.32 -9.76 3.75
C LYS A 14 -12.42 -8.71 3.73
N LYS A 15 -12.08 -7.44 3.98
CA LYS A 15 -13.02 -6.32 3.93
C LYS A 15 -13.59 -6.10 2.52
N LEU A 16 -12.75 -6.20 1.50
CA LEU A 16 -13.12 -6.02 0.09
C LEU A 16 -13.79 -7.26 -0.53
N GLY A 17 -14.00 -8.34 0.24
CA GLY A 17 -14.53 -9.60 -0.26
C GLY A 17 -13.58 -10.31 -1.23
N LEU A 18 -12.29 -10.01 -1.17
CA LEU A 18 -11.25 -10.68 -1.96
C LEU A 18 -10.80 -11.96 -1.25
N ASP A 19 -10.37 -12.95 -2.04
CA ASP A 19 -9.76 -14.15 -1.49
C ASP A 19 -8.47 -13.78 -0.74
N PRO A 20 -8.29 -14.24 0.52
CA PRO A 20 -7.14 -13.86 1.36
C PRO A 20 -5.79 -14.28 0.75
N TYR A 21 -5.76 -15.33 -0.06
CA TYR A 21 -4.59 -15.84 -0.75
C TYR A 21 -4.33 -15.16 -2.10
N THR A 22 -5.21 -14.26 -2.55
CA THR A 22 -4.99 -13.45 -3.76
C THR A 22 -3.73 -12.61 -3.61
N ASP A 23 -2.95 -12.44 -4.69
CA ASP A 23 -1.77 -11.58 -4.69
C ASP A 23 -2.14 -10.12 -4.31
N ASN A 24 -1.25 -9.45 -3.59
CA ASN A 24 -1.39 -8.03 -3.21
C ASN A 24 -1.42 -7.07 -4.42
N ARG A 25 -1.15 -7.56 -5.65
CA ARG A 25 -1.35 -6.83 -6.91
C ARG A 25 -2.72 -6.15 -7.00
N THR A 26 -3.79 -6.80 -6.55
CA THR A 26 -5.15 -6.21 -6.58
C THR A 26 -5.25 -5.00 -5.66
N LEU A 27 -4.69 -5.07 -4.45
CA LEU A 27 -4.63 -3.93 -3.53
C LEU A 27 -3.81 -2.78 -4.12
N ASN A 28 -2.66 -3.08 -4.73
CA ASN A 28 -1.83 -2.08 -5.41
C ASN A 28 -2.55 -1.42 -6.58
N LYS A 29 -3.40 -2.16 -7.31
CA LYS A 29 -4.25 -1.60 -8.37
C LYS A 29 -5.25 -0.60 -7.78
N TYR A 30 -5.89 -0.92 -6.67
CA TYR A 30 -6.82 -0.02 -6.00
C TYR A 30 -6.14 1.22 -5.42
N VAL A 31 -4.89 1.10 -4.97
CA VAL A 31 -4.07 2.27 -4.61
C VAL A 31 -3.84 3.19 -5.82
N ARG A 32 -3.45 2.61 -6.97
CA ARG A 32 -3.25 3.38 -8.21
C ARG A 32 -4.54 4.03 -8.73
N GLN A 33 -5.69 3.45 -8.41
CA GLN A 33 -7.00 4.00 -8.77
C GLN A 33 -7.51 5.05 -7.77
N GLY A 34 -6.77 5.35 -6.70
CA GLY A 34 -7.19 6.31 -5.67
C GLY A 34 -8.30 5.78 -4.75
N LEU A 35 -8.60 4.48 -4.80
CA LEU A 35 -9.59 3.85 -3.93
C LEU A 35 -8.99 3.53 -2.56
N LEU A 36 -7.70 3.18 -2.52
CA LEU A 36 -6.97 2.86 -1.31
C LEU A 36 -5.76 3.76 -1.10
N GLU A 37 -5.43 3.98 0.17
CA GLU A 37 -4.16 4.52 0.60
C GLU A 37 -3.29 3.41 1.17
N VAL A 38 -1.98 3.52 0.96
CA VAL A 38 -0.99 2.58 1.48
C VAL A 38 0.07 3.31 2.28
N LYS A 39 0.46 2.73 3.42
CA LYS A 39 1.62 3.18 4.21
C LYS A 39 2.60 2.04 4.45
N PRO A 40 3.92 2.29 4.42
CA PRO A 40 4.89 1.32 4.90
C PRO A 40 4.74 1.16 6.42
N TYR A 41 4.76 -0.08 6.90
CA TYR A 41 4.77 -0.40 8.34
C TYR A 41 6.05 -1.10 8.75
N SER A 42 6.60 -1.92 7.87
CA SER A 42 7.90 -2.59 8.06
C SER A 42 8.54 -2.83 6.70
N ARG A 43 9.82 -3.23 6.69
CA ARG A 43 10.56 -3.52 5.45
C ARG A 43 9.83 -4.51 4.52
N LYS A 44 8.99 -5.39 5.08
CA LYS A 44 8.22 -6.41 4.36
C LYS A 44 6.70 -6.19 4.38
N THR A 45 6.21 -5.23 5.15
CA THR A 45 4.76 -5.10 5.44
C THR A 45 4.26 -3.71 5.10
N LYS A 46 3.19 -3.67 4.30
CA LYS A 46 2.43 -2.46 3.97
C LYS A 46 1.05 -2.58 4.61
N LEU A 47 0.51 -1.44 5.04
CA LEU A 47 -0.86 -1.34 5.54
C LEU A 47 -1.68 -0.50 4.58
N TYR A 48 -2.96 -0.84 4.45
CA TYR A 48 -3.89 -0.24 3.51
C TYR A 48 -5.08 0.37 4.25
N ARG A 49 -5.70 1.40 3.69
CA ARG A 49 -7.01 1.89 4.13
C ARG A 49 -7.82 2.38 2.95
N GLU A 50 -9.14 2.49 3.12
CA GLU A 50 -10.00 3.14 2.12
C GLU A 50 -9.76 4.65 2.11
N VAL A 51 -9.77 5.22 0.92
CA VAL A 51 -9.82 6.68 0.77
C VAL A 51 -11.22 7.12 1.15
N ASN A 52 -11.34 7.92 2.21
CA ASN A 52 -12.58 8.63 2.47
C ASN A 52 -12.63 9.85 1.55
N ASP A 53 -13.68 9.98 0.73
CA ASP A 53 -13.95 11.13 -0.15
C ASP A 53 -13.97 12.51 0.57
N ASN A 54 -13.96 12.52 1.91
CA ASN A 54 -13.86 13.72 2.73
C ASN A 54 -12.43 14.27 2.90
N LYS A 55 -11.47 13.85 2.08
CA LYS A 55 -10.15 14.49 2.07
C LYS A 55 -10.12 15.69 1.10
N PRO A 56 -9.99 16.93 1.59
CA PRO A 56 -9.43 17.98 0.77
C PRO A 56 -7.96 17.60 0.48
N ASN A 57 -7.66 17.21 -0.75
CA ASN A 57 -6.29 17.09 -1.26
C ASN A 57 -5.73 18.52 -1.46
N PRO A 58 -4.40 18.84 -1.40
CA PRO A 58 -3.27 18.00 -1.83
C PRO A 58 -1.90 18.35 -1.14
N GLU A 59 -1.46 17.61 -0.11
CA GLU A 59 -0.09 17.81 0.45
C GLU A 59 0.64 16.49 0.71
N THR A 60 0.33 15.45 -0.07
CA THR A 60 1.15 14.25 -0.09
C THR A 60 1.50 13.89 -1.53
N GLU A 61 2.10 14.86 -2.22
CA GLU A 61 3.17 14.57 -3.19
C GLU A 61 4.34 13.90 -2.46
N THR A 62 4.14 12.71 -1.90
CA THR A 62 5.27 11.78 -1.82
C THR A 62 5.41 11.21 -3.21
N SER A 63 6.08 12.00 -4.03
CA SER A 63 6.74 11.64 -5.28
C SER A 63 6.78 10.12 -5.48
N PHE A 64 5.88 9.62 -6.31
CA PHE A 64 6.02 8.31 -6.97
C PHE A 64 7.19 8.32 -7.99
N ALA A 65 8.00 9.38 -8.01
CA ALA A 65 9.29 9.42 -8.67
C ALA A 65 10.37 9.04 -7.64
N ASN A 66 10.53 7.74 -7.41
CA ASN A 66 11.80 7.05 -7.21
C ASN A 66 11.47 5.56 -7.15
N ASP A 67 11.16 5.04 -8.34
CA ASP A 67 11.35 3.66 -8.74
C ASP A 67 12.85 3.29 -8.55
N ASP A 68 13.30 3.22 -7.29
CA ASP A 68 14.66 2.80 -6.95
C ASP A 68 14.58 1.39 -6.36
N TRP A 69 14.11 0.47 -7.20
CA TRP A 69 14.38 -0.95 -7.08
C TRP A 69 15.80 -1.21 -7.60
N ILE A 70 16.81 -0.56 -7.02
CA ILE A 70 18.20 -0.94 -7.27
C ILE A 70 18.41 -2.32 -6.63
N ILE A 71 18.33 -3.35 -7.48
CA ILE A 71 18.93 -4.65 -7.22
C ILE A 71 20.43 -4.45 -7.47
N ASP A 72 21.17 -3.99 -6.47
CA ASP A 72 22.63 -4.15 -6.50
C ASP A 72 22.97 -5.52 -5.90
N GLU A 73 22.93 -6.51 -6.78
CA GLU A 73 23.73 -7.72 -6.68
C GLU A 73 25.20 -7.31 -6.79
N ALA A 74 25.79 -6.88 -5.67
CA ALA A 74 27.24 -6.74 -5.56
C ALA A 74 27.85 -8.13 -5.42
N ILE A 75 28.17 -8.75 -6.56
CA ILE A 75 29.15 -9.83 -6.66
C ILE A 75 30.49 -9.29 -6.14
N ALA A 76 30.84 -9.61 -4.90
CA ALA A 76 32.20 -9.47 -4.41
C ALA A 76 32.98 -10.76 -4.70
N ARG A 77 33.89 -10.64 -5.67
CA ARG A 77 34.99 -11.57 -5.95
C ARG A 77 35.91 -11.77 -4.74
#